data_AF-A0A2G9PRK5-F1
#
_entry.id   AF-A0A2G9PRK5-F1
#
_cell.length_a   1.000
_cell.length_b   1.000
_cell.length_c   1.000
_cell.angle_alpha   90.00
_cell.angle_beta   90.00
_cell.angle_gamma   90.00
#
_symmetry.space_group_name_H-M   'P 1'
#
loop_
_entity.id
_entity.type
_entity.pdbx_description
1 polymer ?
#
loop_
_entity_poly.entity_id
_entity_poly.type
_entity_poly.pdbx_seq_one_letter_code
_entity_poly.pdbx_strand_id
1 'polypeptide(L)'
;MTPSVAQDEKVLRLRGVDALRFVGTHEQLALAATQLFKAVPREARSSFVRDPEVRAWLQSLEADWLTKALTPGGPSMRGLSPDDLAADVAESKVRADEILTVLRERMQDHISDFKAASALRQKLGTGATGLLTRSQAEYRIKRDIREAYRDVFEAGKRTGGNFLYATGGEQKLLERMRRDEFLYLRNFLDDIEQGKGTMPYPVRATLYGNAANEARWAGFVYSDLSPSRYLAWRLSTEPSETCGDCELLSGRLSRWANGVYSAQEIANMAIFPGSGKLECTTRCNCHLEDVLRPTGPPAGKFITGKFETLAPKSPIRHRYGKHKPRHALRREKRR
;
A
#
# COMPACT_ATOMS: atom_id res chain seq x y z
N MET A 1 26.96 51.86 -0.53
CA MET A 1 26.46 50.78 -1.42
C MET A 1 25.95 49.66 -0.53
N THR A 2 24.65 49.59 -0.30
CA THR A 2 24.01 48.50 0.43
C THR A 2 23.96 47.27 -0.47
N PRO A 3 24.45 46.09 -0.04
CA PRO A 3 24.25 44.87 -0.80
C PRO A 3 22.75 44.64 -0.96
N SER A 4 22.32 44.34 -2.18
CA SER A 4 20.89 44.16 -2.46
C SER A 4 20.37 42.94 -1.71
N VAL A 5 19.19 43.05 -1.09
CA VAL A 5 18.48 41.96 -0.39
C VAL A 5 18.42 40.66 -1.22
N ALA A 6 18.46 40.77 -2.55
CA ALA A 6 18.48 39.63 -3.47
C ALA A 6 19.78 38.79 -3.43
N GLN A 7 20.94 39.38 -3.07
CA GLN A 7 22.19 38.65 -2.94
C GLN A 7 22.25 37.85 -1.63
N ASP A 8 21.77 38.41 -0.52
CA ASP A 8 21.72 37.71 0.76
C ASP A 8 20.70 36.56 0.76
N GLU A 9 19.58 36.70 0.04
CA GLU A 9 18.62 35.60 -0.16
C GLU A 9 19.22 34.43 -0.94
N LYS A 10 20.06 34.71 -1.95
CA LYS A 10 20.70 33.67 -2.77
C LYS A 10 21.78 32.92 -1.99
N VAL A 11 22.53 33.62 -1.11
CA VAL A 11 23.55 33.02 -0.24
C VAL A 11 22.92 32.16 0.87
N LEU A 12 21.80 32.59 1.46
CA LEU A 12 21.03 31.78 2.42
C LEU A 12 20.41 30.53 1.77
N ARG A 13 19.93 30.63 0.53
CA ARG A 13 19.40 29.48 -0.25
C ARG A 13 20.49 28.45 -0.55
N LEU A 14 21.65 28.87 -1.05
CA LEU A 14 22.76 27.97 -1.37
C LEU A 14 23.34 27.28 -0.13
N ARG A 15 23.51 28.01 0.98
CA ARG A 15 23.96 27.42 2.25
C ARG A 15 22.98 26.40 2.84
N GLY A 16 21.67 26.59 2.64
CA GLY A 16 20.65 25.62 3.06
C GLY A 16 20.69 24.33 2.24
N VAL A 17 20.92 24.42 0.93
CA VAL A 17 21.03 23.24 0.04
C VAL A 17 22.35 22.50 0.24
N ASP A 18 23.46 23.21 0.43
CA ASP A 18 24.76 22.58 0.73
C ASP A 18 24.80 21.96 2.14
N ALA A 19 24.13 22.56 3.13
CA ALA A 19 23.98 21.96 4.46
C ALA A 19 23.20 20.64 4.40
N LEU A 20 22.21 20.51 3.50
CA LEU A 20 21.44 19.28 3.32
C LEU A 20 22.27 18.14 2.73
N ARG A 21 23.33 18.42 1.96
CA ARG A 21 24.21 17.37 1.38
C ARG A 21 25.00 16.58 2.42
N PHE A 22 25.08 17.05 3.67
CA PHE A 22 25.81 16.41 4.76
C PHE A 22 24.93 15.83 5.88
N VAL A 23 23.59 15.94 5.77
CA VAL A 23 22.67 15.38 6.77
C VAL A 23 22.36 13.92 6.42
N GLY A 24 22.45 13.04 7.42
CA GLY A 24 22.43 11.58 7.33
C GLY A 24 21.24 10.92 6.61
N THR A 25 20.52 10.03 7.27
CA THR A 25 19.58 9.10 6.61
C THR A 25 18.51 9.84 5.76
N HIS A 26 17.95 9.18 4.74
CA HIS A 26 16.89 9.76 3.88
C HIS A 26 15.74 10.41 4.66
N GLU A 27 15.43 9.92 5.86
CA GLU A 27 14.41 10.47 6.75
C GLU A 27 14.81 11.85 7.30
N GLN A 28 16.07 12.04 7.63
CA GLN A 28 16.63 13.33 8.06
C GLN A 28 16.67 14.31 6.89
N LEU A 29 17.02 13.85 5.69
CA LEU A 29 16.94 14.64 4.46
C LEU A 29 15.51 15.07 4.14
N ALA A 30 14.53 14.17 4.24
CA ALA A 30 13.12 14.49 3.98
C ALA A 30 12.52 15.43 5.06
N LEU A 31 12.90 15.23 6.33
CA LEU A 31 12.52 16.12 7.43
C LEU A 31 13.13 17.50 7.23
N ALA A 32 14.42 17.57 6.89
CA ALA A 32 15.12 18.82 6.65
C ALA A 32 14.58 19.53 5.39
N ALA A 33 14.25 18.80 4.32
CA ALA A 33 13.54 19.32 3.15
C ALA A 33 12.19 19.96 3.54
N THR A 34 11.43 19.29 4.40
CA THR A 34 10.14 19.76 4.89
C THR A 34 10.28 21.00 5.77
N GLN A 35 11.31 21.04 6.62
CA GLN A 35 11.61 22.22 7.44
C GLN A 35 12.08 23.39 6.59
N LEU A 36 12.94 23.15 5.60
CA LEU A 36 13.39 24.16 4.64
C LEU A 36 12.19 24.75 3.88
N PHE A 37 11.29 23.89 3.36
CA PHE A 37 10.10 24.33 2.65
C PHE A 37 9.11 25.12 3.54
N LYS A 38 9.00 24.75 4.83
CA LYS A 38 8.19 25.51 5.81
C LYS A 38 8.80 26.88 6.10
N ALA A 39 10.12 26.99 6.13
CA ALA A 39 10.85 28.23 6.37
C ALA A 39 10.78 29.22 5.18
N VAL A 40 10.49 28.73 3.96
CA VAL A 40 10.28 29.61 2.79
C VAL A 40 8.95 30.39 2.94
N PRO A 41 8.98 31.75 2.86
CA PRO A 41 7.79 32.59 2.86
C PRO A 41 6.79 32.16 1.80
N ARG A 42 5.49 32.25 2.09
CA ARG A 42 4.44 31.64 1.26
C ARG A 42 4.46 32.16 -0.17
N GLU A 43 4.68 33.46 -0.34
CA GLU A 43 4.85 34.16 -1.61
C GLU A 43 6.06 33.69 -2.43
N ALA A 44 7.13 33.21 -1.77
CA ALA A 44 8.36 32.74 -2.42
C ALA A 44 8.36 31.23 -2.73
N ARG A 45 7.38 30.45 -2.24
CA ARG A 45 7.33 28.99 -2.46
C ARG A 45 7.20 28.61 -3.93
N SER A 46 6.47 29.41 -4.72
CA SER A 46 6.29 29.14 -6.15
C SER A 46 7.59 29.31 -6.95
N SER A 47 8.40 30.32 -6.61
CA SER A 47 9.74 30.51 -7.16
C SER A 47 10.74 29.46 -6.66
N PHE A 48 10.64 29.05 -5.40
CA PHE A 48 11.52 28.05 -4.80
C PHE A 48 11.40 26.67 -5.48
N VAL A 49 10.17 26.22 -5.79
CA VAL A 49 9.95 24.95 -6.51
C VAL A 49 10.32 25.03 -8.00
N ARG A 50 10.34 26.23 -8.57
CA ARG A 50 10.75 26.46 -9.97
C ARG A 50 12.25 26.61 -10.15
N ASP A 51 13.00 26.75 -9.06
CA ASP A 51 14.45 26.81 -9.10
C ASP A 51 15.01 25.50 -9.70
N PRO A 52 15.84 25.55 -10.75
CA PRO A 52 16.36 24.37 -11.41
C PRO A 52 17.13 23.43 -10.49
N GLU A 53 17.88 23.95 -9.51
CA GLU A 53 18.68 23.14 -8.59
C GLU A 53 17.79 22.44 -7.57
N VAL A 54 16.81 23.17 -7.00
CA VAL A 54 15.81 22.58 -6.10
C VAL A 54 14.99 21.53 -6.84
N ARG A 55 14.62 21.79 -8.10
CA ARG A 55 13.90 20.84 -8.93
C ARG A 55 14.74 19.60 -9.26
N ALA A 56 16.01 19.77 -9.62
CA ALA A 56 16.93 18.67 -9.88
C ALA A 56 17.16 17.82 -8.61
N TRP A 57 17.25 18.46 -7.44
CA TRP A 57 17.37 17.76 -6.15
C TRP A 57 16.08 17.06 -5.73
N LEU A 58 14.91 17.68 -5.90
CA LEU A 58 13.62 17.00 -5.69
C LEU A 58 13.45 15.83 -6.67
N GLN A 59 13.90 16.00 -7.91
CA GLN A 59 13.90 14.93 -8.92
C GLN A 59 14.91 13.83 -8.61
N SER A 60 16.05 14.14 -7.99
CA SER A 60 17.00 13.10 -7.54
C SER A 60 16.45 12.33 -6.36
N LEU A 61 15.76 13.00 -5.42
CA LEU A 61 14.99 12.34 -4.36
C LEU A 61 13.83 11.51 -4.93
N GLU A 62 13.23 11.95 -6.05
CA GLU A 62 12.21 11.19 -6.78
C GLU A 62 12.78 9.99 -7.56
N ALA A 63 13.98 10.12 -8.11
CA ALA A 63 14.67 9.03 -8.79
C ALA A 63 15.14 7.96 -7.79
N ASP A 64 15.59 8.37 -6.60
CA ASP A 64 16.07 7.45 -5.57
C ASP A 64 14.98 6.55 -4.99
N TRP A 65 13.72 7.02 -4.87
CA TRP A 65 12.65 6.12 -4.44
C TRP A 65 12.25 5.10 -5.51
N LEU A 66 12.54 5.38 -6.78
CA LEU A 66 12.36 4.43 -7.89
C LEU A 66 13.53 3.44 -8.00
N THR A 67 14.68 3.77 -7.41
CA THR A 67 15.87 2.92 -7.35
C THR A 67 16.21 2.52 -5.91
N LYS A 68 15.19 2.11 -5.13
CA LYS A 68 15.36 1.52 -3.78
C LYS A 68 16.18 0.24 -3.87
N ALA A 69 17.48 0.36 -4.09
CA ALA A 69 18.37 -0.76 -4.23
C ALA A 69 18.88 -1.17 -2.87
N LEU A 70 18.67 -2.43 -2.50
CA LEU A 70 19.30 -2.96 -1.30
C LEU A 70 20.81 -3.06 -1.52
N THR A 71 21.57 -2.36 -0.69
CA THR A 71 23.02 -2.51 -0.64
C THR A 71 23.34 -3.48 0.50
N PRO A 72 24.06 -4.59 0.26
CA PRO A 72 24.51 -5.49 1.32
C PRO A 72 25.25 -4.73 2.43
N GLY A 73 24.88 -4.97 3.69
CA GLY A 73 25.43 -4.26 4.86
C GLY A 73 24.98 -2.80 4.99
N GLY A 74 24.12 -2.31 4.10
CA GLY A 74 23.61 -0.95 4.13
C GLY A 74 22.61 -0.71 5.29
N PRO A 75 22.23 0.56 5.52
CA PRO A 75 21.29 0.93 6.58
C PRO A 75 19.94 0.18 6.52
N SER A 76 19.52 -0.21 5.31
CA SER A 76 18.30 -0.98 5.10
C SER A 76 18.34 -2.38 5.70
N MET A 77 19.53 -2.95 5.93
CA MET A 77 19.75 -4.27 6.54
C MET A 77 20.11 -4.19 8.04
N ARG A 78 20.10 -2.98 8.64
CA ARG A 78 20.48 -2.74 10.05
C ARG A 78 21.87 -3.26 10.45
N GLY A 79 22.75 -3.52 9.47
CA GLY A 79 24.06 -4.11 9.73
C GLY A 79 24.02 -5.56 10.23
N LEU A 80 22.91 -6.27 10.02
CA LEU A 80 22.79 -7.69 10.37
C LEU A 80 23.77 -8.55 9.56
N SER A 81 24.23 -9.64 10.17
CA SER A 81 25.00 -10.66 9.45
C SER A 81 24.11 -11.41 8.45
N PRO A 82 24.68 -12.13 7.46
CA PRO A 82 23.89 -12.95 6.53
C PRO A 82 23.00 -14.00 7.22
N ASP A 83 23.48 -14.59 8.31
CA ASP A 83 22.74 -15.61 9.05
C ASP A 83 21.58 -14.98 9.84
N ASP A 84 21.82 -13.85 10.51
CA ASP A 84 20.77 -13.10 11.21
C ASP A 84 19.72 -12.56 10.23
N LEU A 85 20.15 -12.15 9.04
CA LEU A 85 19.27 -11.71 7.96
C LEU A 85 18.35 -12.84 7.51
N ALA A 86 18.89 -14.04 7.31
CA ALA A 86 18.10 -15.22 6.94
C ALA A 86 17.10 -15.60 8.04
N ALA A 87 17.50 -15.50 9.31
CA ALA A 87 16.64 -15.75 10.46
C ALA A 87 15.47 -14.75 10.54
N ASP A 88 15.72 -13.44 10.45
CA ASP A 88 14.64 -12.44 10.50
C ASP A 88 13.73 -12.52 9.26
N VAL A 89 14.25 -12.87 8.07
CA VAL A 89 13.42 -13.15 6.88
C VAL A 89 12.46 -14.31 7.15
N ALA A 90 12.94 -15.40 7.76
CA ALA A 90 12.10 -16.55 8.10
C ALA A 90 11.04 -16.19 9.16
N GLU A 91 11.44 -15.49 10.23
CA GLU A 91 10.53 -15.01 11.28
C GLU A 91 9.47 -14.06 10.70
N SER A 92 9.87 -13.13 9.84
CA SER A 92 8.97 -12.17 9.20
C SER A 92 7.91 -12.83 8.32
N LYS A 93 8.21 -13.97 7.68
CA LYS A 93 7.21 -14.76 6.93
C LYS A 93 6.15 -15.32 7.87
N VAL A 94 6.57 -16.00 8.95
CA VAL A 94 5.67 -16.55 9.97
C VAL A 94 4.82 -15.43 10.58
N ARG A 95 5.46 -14.31 10.93
CA ARG A 95 4.79 -13.16 11.51
C ARG A 95 3.72 -12.58 10.60
N ALA A 96 3.97 -12.51 9.29
CA ALA A 96 2.97 -12.08 8.33
C ALA A 96 1.74 -13.00 8.37
N ASP A 97 1.92 -14.32 8.40
CA ASP A 97 0.83 -15.29 8.44
C ASP A 97 0.03 -15.24 9.76
N GLU A 98 0.70 -14.99 10.88
CA GLU A 98 0.05 -14.72 12.18
C GLU A 98 -0.83 -13.47 12.13
N ILE A 99 -0.31 -12.35 11.60
CA ILE A 99 -1.06 -11.09 11.49
C ILE A 99 -2.33 -11.30 10.65
N LEU A 100 -2.22 -12.03 9.54
CA LEU A 100 -3.37 -12.34 8.68
C LEU A 100 -4.39 -13.21 9.42
N THR A 101 -3.95 -14.21 10.17
CA THR A 101 -4.83 -15.08 10.98
C THR A 101 -5.54 -14.30 12.07
N VAL A 102 -4.80 -13.51 12.87
CA VAL A 102 -5.38 -12.64 13.91
C VAL A 102 -6.37 -11.64 13.33
N LEU A 103 -6.11 -11.09 12.14
CA LEU A 103 -7.07 -10.21 11.47
C LEU A 103 -8.35 -10.98 11.11
N ARG A 104 -8.27 -12.22 10.59
CA ARG A 104 -9.48 -13.01 10.27
C ARG A 104 -10.34 -13.24 11.51
N GLU A 105 -9.73 -13.62 12.62
CA GLU A 105 -10.40 -13.88 13.90
C GLU A 105 -11.08 -12.60 14.43
N ARG A 106 -10.33 -11.49 14.54
CA ARG A 106 -10.88 -10.19 14.96
C ARG A 106 -12.04 -9.74 14.07
N MET A 107 -11.94 -9.97 12.77
CA MET A 107 -13.02 -9.62 11.83
C MET A 107 -14.28 -10.47 12.07
N GLN A 108 -14.14 -11.75 12.37
CA GLN A 108 -15.27 -12.60 12.73
C GLN A 108 -15.93 -12.11 14.02
N ASP A 109 -15.13 -11.78 15.04
CA ASP A 109 -15.61 -11.27 16.33
C ASP A 109 -16.38 -9.96 16.16
N HIS A 110 -15.79 -8.95 15.51
CA HIS A 110 -16.46 -7.65 15.29
C HIS A 110 -17.78 -7.78 14.53
N ILE A 111 -17.83 -8.70 13.55
CA ILE A 111 -19.03 -8.93 12.75
C ILE A 111 -20.09 -9.69 13.54
N SER A 112 -19.69 -10.66 14.37
CA SER A 112 -20.59 -11.38 15.27
C SER A 112 -21.22 -10.43 16.29
N ASP A 113 -20.40 -9.61 16.96
CA ASP A 113 -20.83 -8.59 17.92
C ASP A 113 -21.81 -7.61 17.28
N PHE A 114 -21.47 -7.09 16.10
CA PHE A 114 -22.32 -6.14 15.40
C PHE A 114 -23.64 -6.76 14.96
N LYS A 115 -23.63 -8.01 14.46
CA LYS A 115 -24.84 -8.75 14.10
C LYS A 115 -25.76 -8.94 15.30
N ALA A 116 -25.21 -9.35 16.45
CA ALA A 116 -25.97 -9.54 17.68
C ALA A 116 -26.59 -8.22 18.16
N ALA A 117 -25.80 -7.14 18.19
CA ALA A 117 -26.28 -5.80 18.54
C ALA A 117 -27.36 -5.29 17.58
N SER A 118 -27.21 -5.53 16.28
CA SER A 118 -28.19 -5.15 15.26
C SER A 118 -29.52 -5.89 15.45
N ALA A 119 -29.46 -7.21 15.69
CA ALA A 119 -30.65 -8.03 15.94
C ALA A 119 -31.38 -7.59 17.23
N LEU A 120 -30.65 -7.28 18.31
CA LEU A 120 -31.25 -6.76 19.54
C LEU A 120 -31.89 -5.39 19.33
N ARG A 121 -31.25 -4.49 18.57
CA ARG A 121 -31.82 -3.18 18.25
C ARG A 121 -33.12 -3.29 17.46
N GLN A 122 -33.20 -4.24 16.52
CA GLN A 122 -34.43 -4.51 15.78
C GLN A 122 -35.58 -4.98 16.69
N LYS A 123 -35.27 -5.79 17.73
CA LYS A 123 -36.27 -6.28 18.69
C LYS A 123 -36.71 -5.22 19.70
N LEU A 124 -35.77 -4.42 20.21
CA LEU A 124 -36.00 -3.45 21.28
C LEU A 124 -36.44 -2.06 20.78
N GLY A 125 -36.35 -1.80 19.48
CA GLY A 125 -36.68 -0.51 18.89
C GLY A 125 -35.61 0.56 19.09
N THR A 126 -35.97 1.82 18.82
CA THR A 126 -35.05 2.97 18.80
C THR A 126 -34.52 3.39 20.17
N GLY A 127 -35.14 2.94 21.26
CA GLY A 127 -34.74 3.27 22.64
C GLY A 127 -33.60 2.43 23.20
N ALA A 128 -33.09 1.43 22.45
CA ALA A 128 -32.05 0.54 22.93
C ALA A 128 -30.69 1.26 23.06
N THR A 129 -30.31 1.58 24.29
CA THR A 129 -29.00 2.17 24.61
C THR A 129 -27.96 1.09 24.94
N GLY A 130 -26.67 1.45 24.91
CA GLY A 130 -25.56 0.54 25.24
C GLY A 130 -25.19 -0.51 24.17
N LEU A 131 -26.01 -0.68 23.12
CA LEU A 131 -25.72 -1.60 22.01
C LEU A 131 -24.67 -1.02 21.05
N LEU A 132 -23.80 -1.88 20.52
CA LEU A 132 -22.79 -1.50 19.53
C LEU A 132 -23.42 -0.84 18.30
N THR A 133 -23.12 0.43 18.08
CA THR A 133 -23.60 1.18 16.91
C THR A 133 -22.79 0.83 15.67
N ARG A 134 -23.37 1.07 14.50
CA ARG A 134 -22.70 0.93 13.21
C ARG A 134 -21.38 1.69 13.16
N SER A 135 -21.40 2.96 13.58
CA SER A 135 -20.21 3.82 13.57
C SER A 135 -19.10 3.28 14.49
N GLN A 136 -19.46 2.69 15.63
CA GLN A 136 -18.50 2.06 16.53
C GLN A 136 -17.91 0.79 15.92
N ALA A 137 -18.74 -0.08 15.33
CA ALA A 137 -18.28 -1.27 14.62
C ALA A 137 -17.36 -0.91 13.44
N GLU A 138 -17.77 0.05 12.60
CA GLU A 138 -16.96 0.55 11.48
C GLU A 138 -15.62 1.13 11.98
N TYR A 139 -15.61 1.88 13.07
CA TYR A 139 -14.38 2.42 13.65
C TYR A 139 -13.41 1.32 14.10
N ARG A 140 -13.90 0.35 14.88
CA ARG A 140 -13.09 -0.78 15.40
C ARG A 140 -12.48 -1.57 14.25
N ILE A 141 -13.30 -1.97 13.29
CA ILE A 141 -12.85 -2.75 12.14
C ILE A 141 -11.83 -1.96 11.30
N LYS A 142 -12.08 -0.67 11.04
CA LYS A 142 -11.14 0.14 10.26
C LYS A 142 -9.80 0.32 10.97
N ARG A 143 -9.79 0.41 12.30
CA ARG A 143 -8.54 0.46 13.07
C ARG A 143 -7.74 -0.81 12.84
N ASP A 144 -8.36 -1.97 13.03
CA ASP A 144 -7.69 -3.27 12.90
C ASP A 144 -7.21 -3.52 11.46
N ILE A 145 -7.98 -3.12 10.44
CA ILE A 145 -7.54 -3.13 9.03
C ILE A 145 -6.30 -2.23 8.83
N ARG A 146 -6.27 -1.02 9.42
CA ARG A 146 -5.11 -0.12 9.26
C ARG A 146 -3.83 -0.69 9.82
N GLU A 147 -3.93 -1.25 11.03
CA GLU A 147 -2.82 -1.86 11.75
C GLU A 147 -2.32 -3.08 11.00
N ALA A 148 -3.19 -4.03 10.68
CA ALA A 148 -2.80 -5.26 10.00
C ALA A 148 -2.16 -5.00 8.62
N TYR A 149 -2.71 -4.08 7.82
CA TYR A 149 -2.12 -3.72 6.52
C TYR A 149 -0.72 -3.11 6.64
N ARG A 150 -0.48 -2.28 7.67
CA ARG A 150 0.86 -1.72 7.92
C ARG A 150 1.81 -2.84 8.35
N ASP A 151 1.40 -3.63 9.34
CA ASP A 151 2.27 -4.62 9.97
C ASP A 151 2.63 -5.74 8.99
N VAL A 152 1.66 -6.20 8.18
CA VAL A 152 1.93 -7.22 7.15
C VAL A 152 2.76 -6.68 5.99
N PHE A 153 2.62 -5.40 5.64
CA PHE A 153 3.46 -4.74 4.64
C PHE A 153 4.90 -4.64 5.12
N GLU A 154 5.12 -4.26 6.38
CA GLU A 154 6.46 -4.21 6.96
C GLU A 154 7.09 -5.60 7.09
N ALA A 155 6.31 -6.62 7.47
CA ALA A 155 6.75 -8.01 7.43
C ALA A 155 7.11 -8.48 6.00
N GLY A 156 6.33 -8.06 5.00
CA GLY A 156 6.64 -8.26 3.59
C GLY A 156 7.96 -7.60 3.18
N LYS A 157 8.20 -6.34 3.60
CA LYS A 157 9.45 -5.63 3.34
C LYS A 157 10.66 -6.37 3.92
N ARG A 158 10.54 -6.83 5.16
CA ARG A 158 11.59 -7.62 5.82
C ARG A 158 11.84 -8.94 5.13
N THR A 159 10.78 -9.61 4.69
CA THR A 159 10.88 -10.83 3.88
C THR A 159 11.72 -10.60 2.61
N GLY A 160 11.61 -9.41 2.01
CA GLY A 160 12.42 -9.01 0.86
C GLY A 160 13.72 -8.29 1.21
N GLY A 161 14.21 -8.38 2.46
CA GLY A 161 15.51 -7.87 2.90
C GLY A 161 15.55 -6.40 3.34
N ASN A 162 14.41 -5.72 3.49
CA ASN A 162 14.34 -4.32 3.89
C ASN A 162 13.71 -4.15 5.28
N PHE A 163 14.51 -3.70 6.24
CA PHE A 163 14.14 -3.60 7.66
C PHE A 163 13.76 -2.19 8.10
N LEU A 164 13.63 -1.27 7.13
CA LEU A 164 13.14 0.08 7.37
C LEU A 164 11.62 0.08 7.40
N TYR A 165 11.06 0.94 8.23
CA TYR A 165 9.63 1.21 8.30
C TYR A 165 9.06 1.68 6.96
N ALA A 166 7.73 1.65 6.85
CA ALA A 166 7.05 2.17 5.67
C ALA A 166 7.24 3.69 5.53
N THR A 167 7.87 4.09 4.43
CA THR A 167 8.08 5.48 4.00
C THR A 167 6.76 6.20 3.72
N GLY A 168 6.76 7.54 3.66
CA GLY A 168 5.55 8.31 3.36
C GLY A 168 4.88 7.96 2.02
N GLY A 169 5.65 7.54 1.01
CA GLY A 169 5.10 7.04 -0.26
C GLY A 169 4.41 5.68 -0.12
N GLU A 170 5.00 4.77 0.67
CA GLU A 170 4.42 3.47 0.98
C GLU A 170 3.17 3.61 1.86
N GLN A 171 3.14 4.56 2.80
CA GLN A 171 1.93 4.87 3.56
C GLN A 171 0.77 5.31 2.66
N LYS A 172 1.03 6.15 1.66
CA LYS A 172 0.02 6.52 0.64
C LYS A 172 -0.43 5.33 -0.20
N LEU A 173 0.47 4.39 -0.50
CA LEU A 173 0.10 3.13 -1.17
C LEU A 173 -0.88 2.33 -0.30
N LEU A 174 -0.57 2.12 0.98
CA LEU A 174 -1.44 1.41 1.93
C LEU A 174 -2.77 2.13 2.15
N GLU A 175 -2.80 3.46 2.18
CA GLU A 175 -4.05 4.24 2.22
C GLU A 175 -4.94 3.97 1.01
N ARG A 176 -4.36 3.85 -0.18
CA ARG A 176 -5.11 3.52 -1.40
C ARG A 176 -5.70 2.11 -1.33
N MET A 177 -4.91 1.12 -0.92
CA MET A 177 -5.39 -0.27 -0.76
C MET A 177 -6.55 -0.36 0.24
N ARG A 178 -6.38 0.23 1.43
CA ARG A 178 -7.42 0.22 2.48
C ARG A 178 -8.69 0.97 2.11
N ARG A 179 -8.63 1.91 1.18
CA ARG A 179 -9.81 2.66 0.75
C ARG A 179 -10.88 1.74 0.17
N ASP A 180 -10.47 0.76 -0.63
CA ASP A 180 -11.39 -0.18 -1.27
C ASP A 180 -11.99 -1.13 -0.22
N GLU A 181 -11.17 -1.59 0.74
CA GLU A 181 -11.63 -2.36 1.90
C GLU A 181 -12.67 -1.61 2.75
N PHE A 182 -12.48 -0.30 2.95
CA PHE A 182 -13.44 0.50 3.70
C PHE A 182 -14.78 0.68 2.98
N LEU A 183 -14.78 0.67 1.64
CA LEU A 183 -16.01 0.68 0.86
C LEU A 183 -16.71 -0.67 0.93
N TYR A 184 -15.95 -1.74 0.82
CA TYR A 184 -16.47 -3.10 0.98
C TYR A 184 -17.09 -3.31 2.38
N LEU A 185 -16.43 -2.83 3.43
CA LEU A 185 -16.91 -2.85 4.82
C LEU A 185 -18.26 -2.17 5.00
N ARG A 186 -18.43 -0.97 4.48
CA ARG A 186 -19.70 -0.24 4.63
C ARG A 186 -20.86 -1.01 4.01
N ASN A 187 -20.65 -1.56 2.82
CA ASN A 187 -21.66 -2.40 2.17
C ASN A 187 -21.93 -3.66 3.00
N PHE A 188 -20.91 -4.26 3.61
CA PHE A 188 -21.09 -5.43 4.47
C PHE A 188 -21.89 -5.11 5.74
N LEU A 189 -21.61 -3.99 6.42
CA LEU A 189 -22.40 -3.57 7.56
C LEU A 189 -23.85 -3.22 7.16
N ASP A 190 -24.08 -2.64 5.98
CA ASP A 190 -25.44 -2.40 5.45
C ASP A 190 -26.20 -3.71 5.25
N ASP A 191 -25.52 -4.69 4.67
CA ASP A 191 -26.03 -6.02 4.41
C ASP A 191 -26.44 -6.72 5.74
N ILE A 192 -25.64 -6.57 6.80
CA ILE A 192 -25.98 -7.08 8.15
C ILE A 192 -27.24 -6.39 8.70
N GLU A 193 -27.28 -5.06 8.69
CA GLU A 193 -28.41 -4.29 9.24
C GLU A 193 -29.72 -4.59 8.50
N GLN A 194 -29.64 -4.82 7.19
CA GLN A 194 -30.81 -5.12 6.34
C GLN A 194 -31.16 -6.60 6.30
N GLY A 195 -30.34 -7.48 6.91
CA GLY A 195 -30.49 -8.93 6.74
C GLY A 195 -30.34 -9.39 5.29
N LYS A 196 -29.59 -8.65 4.47
CA LYS A 196 -29.40 -8.91 3.04
C LYS A 196 -27.95 -9.31 2.80
N GLY A 197 -27.69 -10.59 2.56
CA GLY A 197 -26.38 -11.03 2.13
C GLY A 197 -26.45 -12.44 1.57
N THR A 198 -25.81 -12.67 0.43
CA THR A 198 -25.81 -13.98 -0.23
C THR A 198 -24.72 -14.89 0.31
N MET A 199 -23.63 -14.31 0.84
CA MET A 199 -22.52 -15.03 1.45
C MET A 199 -22.70 -15.11 2.97
N PRO A 200 -22.44 -16.27 3.61
CA PRO A 200 -22.41 -16.37 5.07
C PRO A 200 -21.45 -15.34 5.68
N TYR A 201 -21.91 -14.60 6.69
CA TYR A 201 -21.14 -13.48 7.26
C TYR A 201 -19.77 -13.88 7.83
N PRO A 202 -19.60 -15.03 8.53
CA PRO A 202 -18.28 -15.46 8.98
C PRO A 202 -17.31 -15.70 7.82
N VAL A 203 -17.80 -16.29 6.72
CA VAL A 203 -17.00 -16.51 5.49
C VAL A 203 -16.64 -15.18 4.83
N ARG A 204 -17.58 -14.23 4.78
CA ARG A 204 -17.30 -12.90 4.22
C ARG A 204 -16.29 -12.12 5.06
N ALA A 205 -16.26 -12.33 6.37
CA ALA A 205 -15.32 -11.70 7.29
C ALA A 205 -13.87 -12.20 7.08
N THR A 206 -13.66 -13.46 6.69
CA THR A 206 -12.30 -13.97 6.44
C THR A 206 -11.64 -13.34 5.21
N LEU A 207 -12.44 -12.81 4.28
CA LEU A 207 -11.93 -12.15 3.07
C LEU A 207 -11.04 -10.94 3.37
N TYR A 208 -11.22 -10.25 4.51
CA TYR A 208 -10.36 -9.13 4.90
C TYR A 208 -8.94 -9.56 5.23
N GLY A 209 -8.80 -10.72 5.89
CA GLY A 209 -7.48 -11.34 6.11
C GLY A 209 -6.83 -11.71 4.78
N ASN A 210 -7.58 -12.32 3.87
CA ASN A 210 -7.02 -12.70 2.58
C ASN A 210 -6.68 -11.48 1.70
N ALA A 211 -7.48 -10.40 1.75
CA ALA A 211 -7.21 -9.15 1.06
C ALA A 211 -5.95 -8.45 1.61
N ALA A 212 -5.73 -8.49 2.92
CA ALA A 212 -4.53 -7.93 3.54
C ALA A 212 -3.22 -8.60 3.04
N ASN A 213 -3.30 -9.80 2.45
CA ASN A 213 -2.14 -10.43 1.81
C ASN A 213 -1.61 -9.60 0.63
N GLU A 214 -2.44 -8.78 -0.02
CA GLU A 214 -1.97 -7.81 -1.04
C GLU A 214 -0.89 -6.88 -0.47
N ALA A 215 -1.08 -6.41 0.78
CA ALA A 215 -0.13 -5.53 1.43
C ALA A 215 1.19 -6.25 1.78
N ARG A 216 1.14 -7.55 2.13
CA ARG A 216 2.35 -8.38 2.32
C ARG A 216 3.21 -8.37 1.08
N TRP A 217 2.60 -8.72 -0.06
CA TRP A 217 3.32 -8.82 -1.32
C TRP A 217 3.75 -7.46 -1.86
N ALA A 218 2.96 -6.41 -1.63
CA ALA A 218 3.40 -5.05 -1.90
C ALA A 218 4.65 -4.70 -1.09
N GLY A 219 4.69 -5.06 0.21
CA GLY A 219 5.89 -4.89 1.03
C GLY A 219 7.09 -5.64 0.46
N PHE A 220 6.89 -6.89 0.07
CA PHE A 220 7.93 -7.73 -0.53
C PHE A 220 8.47 -7.17 -1.86
N VAL A 221 7.62 -6.61 -2.72
CA VAL A 221 8.05 -5.98 -3.98
C VAL A 221 8.78 -4.67 -3.71
N TYR A 222 8.25 -3.83 -2.82
CA TYR A 222 8.82 -2.51 -2.52
C TYR A 222 10.03 -2.55 -1.57
N SER A 223 10.44 -3.74 -1.09
CA SER A 223 11.65 -3.91 -0.29
C SER A 223 12.90 -3.52 -1.08
N ASP A 224 12.93 -3.87 -2.36
CA ASP A 224 14.03 -3.67 -3.29
C ASP A 224 13.49 -3.47 -4.71
N LEU A 225 13.72 -2.28 -5.27
CA LEU A 225 13.38 -1.89 -6.64
C LEU A 225 14.63 -1.77 -7.52
N SER A 226 15.73 -2.44 -7.14
CA SER A 226 16.92 -2.55 -7.99
C SER A 226 16.57 -3.06 -9.39
N PRO A 227 17.19 -2.51 -10.46
CA PRO A 227 17.06 -3.05 -11.82
C PRO A 227 17.54 -4.51 -11.97
N SER A 228 18.32 -5.00 -11.00
CA SER A 228 18.83 -6.37 -10.95
C SER A 228 17.92 -7.35 -10.21
N ARG A 229 16.83 -6.91 -9.58
CA ARG A 229 15.92 -7.79 -8.85
C ARG A 229 14.81 -8.31 -9.74
N TYR A 230 14.68 -9.63 -9.80
CA TYR A 230 13.69 -10.33 -10.59
C TYR A 230 12.83 -11.22 -9.70
N LEU A 231 11.52 -11.21 -9.97
CA LEU A 231 10.50 -11.91 -9.22
C LEU A 231 9.72 -12.82 -10.18
N ALA A 232 9.53 -14.08 -9.83
CA ALA A 232 8.63 -14.95 -10.59
C ALA A 232 7.25 -15.01 -9.93
N TRP A 233 6.20 -14.83 -10.73
CA TRP A 233 4.83 -15.08 -10.34
C TRP A 233 4.54 -16.57 -10.42
N ARG A 234 4.34 -17.21 -9.27
CA ARG A 234 4.14 -18.66 -9.17
C ARG A 234 2.71 -18.98 -8.76
N LEU A 235 2.18 -20.01 -9.38
CA LEU A 235 0.96 -20.67 -8.93
C LEU A 235 1.33 -21.66 -7.83
N SER A 236 0.44 -21.85 -6.85
CA SER A 236 0.64 -22.93 -5.88
C SER A 236 0.59 -24.28 -6.61
N THR A 237 1.42 -25.22 -6.17
CA THR A 237 1.37 -26.62 -6.62
C THR A 237 0.21 -27.37 -5.95
N GLU A 238 -0.33 -26.83 -4.87
CA GLU A 238 -1.51 -27.39 -4.22
C GLU A 238 -2.74 -27.20 -5.11
N PRO A 239 -3.66 -28.18 -5.14
CA PRO A 239 -4.91 -28.11 -5.90
C PRO A 239 -5.77 -26.97 -5.35
N SER A 240 -5.57 -25.78 -5.91
CA SER A 240 -6.28 -24.56 -5.58
C SER A 240 -6.79 -23.93 -6.87
N GLU A 241 -7.94 -23.28 -6.80
CA GLU A 241 -8.48 -22.55 -7.93
C GLU A 241 -7.46 -21.48 -8.36
N THR A 242 -7.01 -21.57 -9.61
CA THR A 242 -6.22 -20.52 -10.25
C THR A 242 -7.13 -19.73 -11.19
N CYS A 243 -7.07 -18.40 -11.12
CA CYS A 243 -7.83 -17.54 -12.04
C CYS A 243 -7.03 -17.24 -13.31
N GLY A 244 -7.72 -16.83 -14.37
CA GLY A 244 -7.09 -16.56 -15.67
C GLY A 244 -6.03 -15.46 -15.58
N ASP A 245 -6.22 -14.46 -14.72
CA ASP A 245 -5.21 -13.42 -14.50
C ASP A 245 -3.91 -13.98 -13.92
N CYS A 246 -4.00 -14.91 -12.97
CA CYS A 246 -2.83 -15.52 -12.35
C CYS A 246 -2.09 -16.44 -13.33
N GLU A 247 -2.81 -17.19 -14.18
CA GLU A 247 -2.22 -18.01 -15.24
C GLU A 247 -1.50 -17.13 -16.28
N LEU A 248 -2.14 -16.03 -16.66
CA LEU A 248 -1.60 -15.03 -17.58
C LEU A 248 -0.30 -14.43 -16.99
N LEU A 249 -0.32 -14.07 -15.70
CA LEU A 249 0.82 -13.51 -14.98
C LEU A 249 1.95 -14.52 -14.76
N SER A 250 1.66 -15.78 -14.46
CA SER A 250 2.67 -16.83 -14.28
C SER A 250 3.31 -17.30 -15.60
N GLY A 251 2.78 -16.87 -16.75
CA GLY A 251 3.27 -17.28 -18.06
C GLY A 251 3.41 -16.11 -19.01
N ARG A 252 2.42 -15.97 -19.90
CA ARG A 252 2.54 -15.27 -21.18
C ARG A 252 2.64 -13.74 -21.08
N LEU A 253 2.15 -13.12 -20.01
CA LEU A 253 2.18 -11.65 -19.90
C LEU A 253 3.58 -11.11 -19.59
N SER A 254 4.40 -11.91 -18.91
CA SER A 254 5.76 -11.53 -18.60
C SER A 254 6.55 -11.24 -19.87
N ARG A 255 7.46 -10.24 -19.82
CA ARG A 255 8.31 -9.93 -20.97
C ARG A 255 9.24 -11.09 -21.36
N TRP A 256 9.41 -12.11 -20.51
CA TRP A 256 10.17 -13.33 -20.80
C TRP A 256 9.29 -14.55 -21.06
N ALA A 257 7.95 -14.39 -21.12
CA ALA A 257 6.97 -15.46 -21.34
C ALA A 257 7.06 -16.66 -20.38
N ASN A 258 7.59 -16.46 -19.16
CA ASN A 258 7.81 -17.49 -18.14
C ASN A 258 7.40 -17.07 -16.72
N GLY A 259 6.62 -15.98 -16.61
CA GLY A 259 6.16 -15.42 -15.34
C GLY A 259 7.20 -14.63 -14.55
N VAL A 260 8.38 -14.37 -15.11
CA VAL A 260 9.41 -13.56 -14.45
C VAL A 260 9.22 -12.08 -14.78
N TYR A 261 9.36 -11.21 -13.78
CA TYR A 261 9.25 -9.76 -13.89
C TYR A 261 10.44 -9.12 -13.19
N SER A 262 10.88 -7.94 -13.62
CA SER A 262 11.64 -7.08 -12.71
C SER A 262 10.74 -6.58 -11.59
N ALA A 263 11.30 -6.33 -10.40
CA ALA A 263 10.53 -5.76 -9.29
C ALA A 263 9.85 -4.43 -9.67
N GLN A 264 10.51 -3.63 -10.51
CA GLN A 264 9.97 -2.38 -11.05
C GLN A 264 8.74 -2.60 -11.95
N GLU A 265 8.70 -3.65 -12.77
CA GLU A 265 7.52 -3.97 -13.58
C GLU A 265 6.31 -4.30 -12.72
N ILE A 266 6.48 -5.13 -11.68
CA ILE A 266 5.39 -5.45 -10.75
C ILE A 266 4.92 -4.19 -10.01
N ALA A 267 5.86 -3.36 -9.54
CA ALA A 267 5.54 -2.11 -8.87
C ALA A 267 4.77 -1.13 -9.79
N ASN A 268 5.16 -1.02 -11.07
CA ASN A 268 4.51 -0.16 -12.06
C ASN A 268 3.09 -0.62 -12.41
N MET A 269 2.89 -1.93 -12.59
CA MET A 269 1.55 -2.48 -12.79
C MET A 269 0.68 -2.32 -11.54
N ALA A 270 1.31 -2.17 -10.37
CA ALA A 270 0.69 -2.06 -9.06
C ALA A 270 -0.32 -3.19 -8.80
N ILE A 271 0.09 -4.42 -9.12
CA ILE A 271 -0.65 -5.65 -8.86
C ILE A 271 0.20 -6.58 -8.01
N PHE A 272 -0.47 -7.28 -7.10
CA PHE A 272 0.17 -8.21 -6.19
C PHE A 272 -0.75 -9.42 -6.01
N PRO A 273 -0.21 -10.59 -5.65
CA PRO A 273 -1.06 -11.71 -5.27
C PRO A 273 -2.08 -11.32 -4.19
N GLY A 274 -3.33 -11.73 -4.36
CA GLY A 274 -4.43 -11.33 -3.49
C GLY A 274 -5.05 -9.96 -3.80
N SER A 275 -4.55 -9.24 -4.82
CA SER A 275 -5.01 -7.88 -5.11
C SER A 275 -6.47 -7.82 -5.55
N GLY A 276 -7.16 -6.76 -5.10
CA GLY A 276 -8.48 -6.38 -5.58
C GLY A 276 -8.57 -6.09 -7.08
N LYS A 277 -7.45 -6.07 -7.81
CA LYS A 277 -7.41 -5.93 -9.27
C LYS A 277 -7.48 -7.26 -10.04
N LEU A 278 -7.07 -8.37 -9.43
CA LEU A 278 -7.05 -9.68 -10.09
C LEU A 278 -8.43 -10.33 -10.05
N GLU A 279 -8.80 -11.11 -11.06
CA GLU A 279 -10.04 -11.90 -11.11
C GLU A 279 -10.27 -12.68 -9.80
N CYS A 280 -9.23 -13.34 -9.29
CA CYS A 280 -9.33 -14.15 -8.09
C CYS A 280 -9.67 -13.39 -6.82
N THR A 281 -9.48 -12.06 -6.79
CA THR A 281 -9.43 -11.26 -5.55
C THR A 281 -8.49 -11.94 -4.55
N THR A 282 -9.06 -12.65 -3.57
CA THR A 282 -8.41 -13.19 -2.39
C THR A 282 -8.46 -14.72 -2.32
N ARG A 283 -8.74 -15.41 -3.43
CA ARG A 283 -8.95 -16.87 -3.47
C ARG A 283 -7.77 -17.67 -4.02
N CYS A 284 -6.94 -17.08 -4.88
CA CYS A 284 -5.81 -17.81 -5.44
C CYS A 284 -4.63 -17.87 -4.47
N ASN A 285 -3.95 -19.00 -4.47
CA ASN A 285 -2.70 -19.22 -3.73
C ASN A 285 -1.45 -18.86 -4.57
N CYS A 286 -1.57 -17.90 -5.48
CA CYS A 286 -0.40 -17.39 -6.20
C CYS A 286 0.53 -16.62 -5.25
N HIS A 287 1.83 -16.62 -5.56
CA HIS A 287 2.85 -15.97 -4.75
C HIS A 287 3.98 -15.41 -5.64
N LEU A 288 4.86 -14.61 -5.04
CA LEU A 288 6.08 -14.13 -5.69
C LEU A 288 7.29 -14.82 -5.05
N GLU A 289 8.26 -15.20 -5.87
CA GLU A 289 9.57 -15.70 -5.42
C GLU A 289 10.69 -14.85 -6.04
N ASP A 290 11.78 -14.63 -5.31
CA ASP A 290 13.00 -14.07 -5.90
C ASP A 290 13.63 -15.10 -6.85
N VAL A 291 14.01 -14.66 -8.06
CA VAL A 291 14.67 -15.49 -9.06
C VAL A 291 15.86 -14.77 -9.68
N LEU A 292 16.75 -15.54 -10.28
CA LEU A 292 17.79 -14.97 -11.14
C LEU A 292 17.18 -14.38 -12.42
N ARG A 293 17.87 -13.40 -12.99
CA ARG A 293 17.53 -12.87 -14.31
C ARG A 293 17.50 -14.02 -15.34
N PRO A 294 16.43 -14.16 -16.13
CA PRO A 294 16.39 -15.16 -17.20
C PRO A 294 17.53 -14.94 -18.20
N THR A 295 18.09 -16.03 -18.69
CA THR A 295 19.10 -16.00 -19.75
C THR A 295 18.47 -15.61 -21.09
N GLY A 296 19.19 -14.83 -21.88
CA GLY A 296 18.73 -14.37 -23.20
C GLY A 296 17.97 -13.03 -23.21
N PRO A 297 17.63 -12.54 -24.42
CA PRO A 297 16.87 -11.31 -24.58
C PRO A 297 15.40 -11.50 -24.14
N PRO A 298 14.75 -10.45 -23.62
CA PRO A 298 13.32 -10.51 -23.34
C PRO A 298 12.52 -10.67 -24.65
N ALA A 299 11.43 -11.44 -24.60
CA ALA A 299 10.48 -11.63 -25.69
C ALA A 299 9.55 -10.42 -25.91
N GLY A 300 9.36 -9.58 -24.89
CA GLY A 300 8.47 -8.42 -24.90
C GLY A 300 9.14 -7.13 -24.42
N LYS A 301 8.36 -6.03 -24.49
CA LYS A 301 8.78 -4.72 -23.97
C LYS A 301 8.64 -4.67 -22.45
N PHE A 302 9.40 -3.77 -21.82
CA PHE A 302 9.25 -3.45 -20.41
C PHE A 302 7.84 -2.91 -20.12
N ILE A 303 7.19 -3.44 -19.09
CA ILE A 303 5.80 -3.10 -18.77
C ILE A 303 5.76 -1.85 -17.90
N THR A 304 5.19 -0.77 -18.44
CA THR A 304 4.99 0.52 -17.74
C THR A 304 3.52 0.84 -17.45
N GLY A 305 2.59 0.09 -18.06
CA GLY A 305 1.16 0.31 -17.94
C GLY A 305 0.55 -0.30 -16.69
N LYS A 306 -0.69 0.11 -16.39
CA LYS A 306 -1.52 -0.58 -15.40
C LYS A 306 -1.93 -1.94 -15.95
N PHE A 307 -1.96 -2.95 -15.09
CA PHE A 307 -2.55 -4.23 -15.44
C PHE A 307 -4.06 -4.10 -15.66
N GLU A 308 -4.56 -4.76 -16.69
CA GLU A 308 -5.98 -4.91 -16.99
C GLU A 308 -6.36 -6.38 -16.78
N THR A 309 -7.34 -6.61 -15.91
CA THR A 309 -7.85 -7.96 -15.62
C THR A 309 -8.65 -8.52 -16.80
N LEU A 310 -8.55 -9.82 -17.02
CA LEU A 310 -9.34 -10.57 -17.99
C LEU A 310 -10.84 -10.57 -17.63
N ALA A 311 -11.15 -10.45 -16.33
CA ALA A 311 -12.51 -10.47 -15.80
C ALA A 311 -12.79 -9.16 -15.04
N PRO A 312 -13.06 -8.04 -15.75
CA PRO A 312 -13.32 -6.75 -15.12
C PRO A 312 -14.46 -6.84 -14.12
N LYS A 313 -14.15 -6.51 -12.88
CA LYS A 313 -15.12 -6.57 -11.78
C LYS A 313 -16.18 -5.50 -11.97
N SER A 314 -17.42 -5.86 -11.66
CA SER A 314 -18.49 -4.88 -11.52
C SER A 314 -18.05 -3.81 -10.51
N PRO A 315 -18.11 -2.52 -10.86
CA PRO A 315 -17.70 -1.46 -9.95
C PRO A 315 -18.52 -1.57 -8.67
N ILE A 316 -17.84 -1.51 -7.52
CA ILE A 316 -18.52 -1.48 -6.22
C ILE A 316 -19.42 -0.25 -6.23
N ARG A 317 -20.73 -0.47 -6.38
CA ARG A 317 -21.70 0.62 -6.38
C ARG A 317 -21.65 1.29 -5.00
N HIS A 318 -21.29 2.56 -4.97
CA HIS A 318 -21.47 3.37 -3.77
C HIS A 318 -22.98 3.47 -3.48
N ARG A 319 -23.50 2.65 -2.55
CA ARG A 319 -24.87 2.81 -2.05
C ARG A 319 -25.05 4.16 -1.35
N TYR A 320 -23.96 4.67 -0.78
CA TYR A 320 -23.84 6.04 -0.30
C TYR A 320 -23.77 6.96 -1.52
N GLY A 321 -24.93 7.54 -1.89
CA GLY A 321 -25.06 8.41 -3.04
C GLY A 321 -23.90 9.39 -3.14
N LYS A 322 -23.42 9.65 -4.37
CA LYS A 322 -22.36 10.61 -4.69
C LYS A 322 -22.45 11.76 -3.70
N HIS A 323 -21.50 11.87 -2.76
CA HIS A 323 -21.45 12.98 -1.83
C HIS A 323 -21.68 14.24 -2.67
N LYS A 324 -22.82 14.93 -2.48
CA LYS A 324 -23.05 16.21 -3.16
C LYS A 324 -21.77 17.01 -2.94
N PRO A 325 -21.08 17.47 -4.00
CA PRO A 325 -19.78 18.08 -3.86
C PRO A 325 -19.88 19.14 -2.78
N ARG A 326 -19.04 19.03 -1.74
CA ARG A 326 -19.06 19.90 -0.55
C ARG A 326 -19.00 21.39 -0.91
N HIS A 327 -18.51 21.70 -2.12
CA HIS A 327 -18.46 23.03 -2.71
C HIS A 327 -19.82 23.58 -3.19
N ALA A 328 -20.80 22.74 -3.52
CA ALA A 328 -22.14 23.19 -3.91
C ALA A 328 -22.86 23.89 -2.74
N LEU A 329 -22.76 23.32 -1.52
CA LEU A 329 -23.36 23.89 -0.31
C LEU A 329 -22.74 25.23 0.14
N ARG A 330 -21.52 25.55 -0.32
CA ARG A 330 -20.84 26.80 0.07
C ARG A 330 -21.23 27.99 -0.81
N ARG A 331 -21.82 27.77 -2.00
CA ARG A 331 -22.32 28.84 -2.88
C ARG A 331 -23.73 29.30 -2.52
N GLU A 332 -24.57 28.42 -1.97
CA GLU A 332 -25.94 28.77 -1.55
C GLU A 332 -25.99 29.65 -0.31
N LYS A 333 -25.00 29.61 0.60
CA LYS A 333 -24.95 30.48 1.78
C LYS A 333 -24.37 31.89 1.53
N ARG A 334 -24.14 32.27 0.27
CA ARG A 334 -23.59 33.59 -0.11
C ARG A 334 -24.53 34.38 -1.04
N ARG A 335 -25.77 33.93 -1.20
CA ARG A 335 -26.86 34.68 -1.80
C ARG A 335 -27.87 35.00 -0.72
#